data_AF-A0A150LFD9-F1
#
_entry.id   AF-A0A150LFD9-F1
#
_cell.length_a   1.000
_cell.length_b   1.000
_cell.length_c   1.000
_cell.angle_alpha   90.00
_cell.angle_beta   90.00
_cell.angle_gamma   90.00
#
_symmetry.space_group_name_H-M   'P 1'
#
loop_
_entity.id
_entity.type
_entity.pdbx_description
1 polymer ?
#
loop_
_entity_poly.entity_id
_entity_poly.type
_entity_poly.pdbx_seq_one_letter_code
_entity_poly.pdbx_strand_id
1 'polypeptide(L)' 'MDKAKSLFDKMNDYKRFGLSLIALSAFLYLGVVMPIDGKTVLKTYILMGGTISLLLIATVFFLISIQCKKILLEIEEKEE' A
#
# COMPACT_ATOMS: atom_id res chain seq x y z
N MET A 1 -6.74 -8.61 -26.60
CA MET A 1 -6.17 -7.27 -26.33
C MET A 1 -6.78 -6.53 -25.14
N ASP A 2 -8.10 -6.44 -24.93
CA ASP A 2 -8.68 -5.59 -23.84
C ASP A 2 -8.46 -6.12 -22.40
N LYS A 3 -8.37 -7.44 -22.24
CA LYS A 3 -8.29 -8.08 -20.91
C LYS A 3 -6.91 -7.93 -20.25
N ALA A 4 -5.83 -8.00 -21.02
CA ALA A 4 -4.47 -7.75 -20.53
C ALA A 4 -4.28 -6.27 -20.17
N LYS A 5 -4.77 -5.35 -21.04
CA LYS A 5 -4.67 -3.91 -20.80
C LYS A 5 -5.42 -3.48 -19.52
N SER A 6 -6.64 -3.98 -19.31
CA SER A 6 -7.40 -3.71 -18.09
C SER A 6 -6.76 -4.29 -16.82
N LEU A 7 -6.13 -5.48 -16.90
CA LEU A 7 -5.37 -6.05 -15.78
C LEU A 7 -4.12 -5.22 -15.45
N PHE A 8 -3.46 -4.67 -16.47
CA PHE A 8 -2.30 -3.80 -16.29
C PHE A 8 -2.67 -2.48 -15.62
N ASP A 9 -3.74 -1.83 -16.06
CA ASP A 9 -4.23 -0.60 -15.44
C ASP A 9 -4.60 -0.85 -13.97
N LYS A 10 -5.29 -1.97 -13.68
CA LYS A 10 -5.65 -2.38 -12.32
C LYS A 10 -4.43 -2.66 -11.45
N MET A 11 -3.37 -3.25 -12.01
CA MET A 11 -2.10 -3.46 -11.30
C MET A 11 -1.46 -2.13 -10.88
N ASN A 12 -1.43 -1.16 -11.82
CA ASN A 12 -0.84 0.14 -11.61
C ASN A 12 -1.61 0.95 -10.56
N ASP A 13 -2.93 0.83 -10.54
CA ASP A 13 -3.77 1.43 -9.50
C ASP A 13 -3.43 0.87 -8.12
N TYR A 14 -3.38 -0.45 -7.96
CA TYR A 14 -3.01 -1.06 -6.67
C TYR A 14 -1.60 -0.64 -6.20
N LYS A 15 -0.66 -0.49 -7.13
CA LYS A 15 0.68 0.02 -6.82
C LYS A 15 0.64 1.46 -6.33
N ARG A 16 -0.15 2.33 -6.98
CA ARG A 16 -0.32 3.73 -6.59
C ARG A 16 -1.01 3.85 -5.23
N PHE A 17 -2.05 3.07 -4.97
CA PHE A 17 -2.71 3.03 -3.66
C PHE A 17 -1.76 2.56 -2.56
N GLY A 18 -0.97 1.51 -2.81
CA GLY A 18 0.05 1.04 -1.88
C GLY A 18 1.07 2.13 -1.55
N LEU A 19 1.57 2.85 -2.55
CA LEU A 19 2.53 3.94 -2.36
C LEU A 19 1.92 5.10 -1.54
N SER A 20 0.69 5.51 -1.85
CA SER A 20 -0.02 6.55 -1.09
C SER A 20 -0.21 6.18 0.37
N LEU A 21 -0.53 4.91 0.66
CA LEU A 21 -0.68 4.43 2.04
C LEU A 21 0.65 4.38 2.80
N ILE A 22 1.76 4.04 2.14
CA ILE A 22 3.09 4.13 2.74
C ILE A 22 3.43 5.59 3.06
N ALA A 23 3.20 6.51 2.13
CA ALA A 23 3.45 7.93 2.37
C ALA A 23 2.60 8.45 3.54
N LEU A 24 1.30 8.11 3.58
CA LEU A 24 0.40 8.46 4.68
C LEU A 24 0.87 7.86 6.01
N SER A 25 1.32 6.60 6.00
CA SER A 25 1.85 5.94 7.19
C SER A 25 3.12 6.61 7.72
N ALA A 26 4.02 7.06 6.82
CA ALA A 26 5.20 7.81 7.20
C ALA A 26 4.84 9.13 7.89
N PHE A 27 3.86 9.89 7.35
CA PHE A 27 3.35 11.10 8.01
C PHE A 27 2.74 10.80 9.38
N LEU A 28 1.96 9.72 9.50
CA LEU A 28 1.38 9.34 10.79
C LEU A 28 2.47 8.94 11.81
N TYR A 29 3.51 8.26 11.36
CA TYR A 29 4.66 7.90 12.19
C TYR A 29 5.44 9.14 12.68
N LEU A 30 5.54 10.20 11.87
CA LEU A 30 6.10 11.47 12.36
C LEU A 30 5.32 12.01 13.58
N GLY A 31 3.99 11.83 13.60
CA GLY A 31 3.17 12.16 14.77
C GLY A 31 3.44 11.27 15.99
N VAL A 32 3.94 10.05 15.79
CA VAL A 32 4.41 9.17 16.88
C VAL A 32 5.72 9.69 17.45
N VAL A 33 6.66 10.12 16.61
CA VAL A 33 8.02 10.51 17.02
C VAL A 33 8.07 11.94 17.58
N MET A 34 7.23 12.85 17.09
CA MET A 34 7.23 14.23 17.55
C MET A 34 6.87 14.34 19.05
N PRO A 35 7.66 15.08 19.84
CA PRO A 35 7.30 15.44 21.20
C PRO A 35 6.26 16.56 21.14
N ILE A 36 4.99 16.20 21.35
CA ILE A 36 3.86 17.12 21.32
C ILE A 36 3.36 17.31 22.75
N ASP A 37 3.27 18.56 23.21
CA ASP A 37 2.74 18.87 24.54
C ASP A 37 1.29 18.36 24.67
N GLY A 38 0.98 17.68 25.78
CA GLY A 38 -0.32 17.06 26.02
C GLY A 38 -0.56 15.75 25.25
N LYS A 39 0.49 15.16 24.64
CA LYS A 39 0.42 13.81 24.05
C LYS A 39 0.41 12.76 25.14
N THR A 40 -0.76 12.17 25.35
CA THR A 40 -0.92 11.06 26.29
C THR A 40 -0.37 9.75 25.71
N VAL A 41 -0.08 8.79 26.59
CA VAL A 41 0.33 7.44 26.22
C VAL A 41 -0.70 6.78 25.30
N LEU A 42 -1.99 6.96 25.59
CA LEU A 42 -3.10 6.44 24.79
C LEU A 42 -3.11 7.02 23.36
N LYS A 43 -2.90 8.34 23.20
CA LYS A 43 -2.78 8.95 21.86
C LYS A 43 -1.59 8.37 21.09
N THR A 44 -0.47 8.14 21.77
CA THR A 44 0.71 7.51 21.15
C THR A 44 0.41 6.11 20.64
N TYR A 45 -0.27 5.27 21.44
CA TYR A 45 -0.67 3.93 21.02
C TYR A 45 -1.65 3.95 19.84
N ILE A 46 -2.59 4.91 19.80
CA ILE A 46 -3.50 5.06 18.67
C ILE A 46 -2.73 5.41 17.39
N LEU A 47 -1.79 6.37 17.44
CA LEU A 47 -0.98 6.70 16.27
C LEU A 47 -0.11 5.51 15.83
N MET A 48 0.55 4.81 16.76
CA MET A 48 1.35 3.62 16.42
C MET A 48 0.51 2.51 15.82
N GLY A 49 -0.66 2.24 16.40
CA GLY A 49 -1.62 1.26 15.88
C GLY A 49 -2.06 1.63 14.46
N GLY A 50 -2.42 2.89 14.23
CA GLY A 50 -2.79 3.40 12.91
C GLY A 50 -1.66 3.27 11.89
N THR A 51 -0.42 3.58 12.26
CA THR A 51 0.76 3.42 11.38
C THR A 51 0.91 1.97 10.96
N ILE A 52 0.85 1.02 11.90
CA ILE A 52 0.95 -0.41 11.62
C ILE A 52 -0.20 -0.87 10.71
N SER A 53 -1.44 -0.46 11.00
CA SER A 53 -2.60 -0.79 10.17
C SER A 53 -2.45 -0.29 8.74
N LEU A 54 -2.00 0.96 8.55
CA LEU A 54 -1.77 1.52 7.21
C LEU A 54 -0.67 0.77 6.46
N LEU A 55 0.41 0.36 7.13
CA LEU A 55 1.48 -0.45 6.52
C LEU A 55 0.99 -1.84 6.12
N LEU A 56 0.17 -2.49 6.96
CA LEU A 56 -0.42 -3.79 6.64
C LEU A 56 -1.32 -3.68 5.40
N ILE A 57 -2.20 -2.67 5.35
CA ILE A 57 -3.07 -2.45 4.19
C ILE A 57 -2.24 -2.14 2.94
N ALA A 58 -1.20 -1.30 3.04
CA ALA A 58 -0.29 -1.03 1.93
C ALA A 58 0.38 -2.30 1.42
N THR A 59 0.86 -3.15 2.32
CA THR A 59 1.48 -4.44 2.00
C THR A 59 0.51 -5.33 1.23
N VAL A 60 -0.74 -5.44 1.66
CA VAL A 60 -1.78 -6.20 0.94
C VAL A 60 -1.97 -5.69 -0.49
N PHE A 61 -2.04 -4.37 -0.69
CA PHE A 61 -2.14 -3.79 -2.04
C PHE A 61 -0.92 -4.08 -2.91
N PHE A 62 0.29 -4.05 -2.36
CA PHE A 62 1.49 -4.44 -3.09
C PHE A 62 1.48 -5.93 -3.47
N LEU A 63 1.02 -6.82 -2.57
CA LEU A 63 0.90 -8.24 -2.87
C LEU A 63 -0.09 -8.50 -4.01
N ILE A 64 -1.24 -7.84 -4.02
CA ILE A 64 -2.21 -7.92 -5.12
C ILE A 64 -1.59 -7.42 -6.42
N SER A 65 -0.87 -6.28 -6.39
CA SER A 65 -0.17 -5.73 -7.55
C SER A 65 0.87 -6.74 -8.12
N ILE A 66 1.63 -7.41 -7.25
CA ILE A 66 2.59 -8.45 -7.66
C ILE A 66 1.88 -9.64 -8.30
N GLN A 67 0.74 -10.08 -7.74
CA GLN A 67 -0.05 -11.16 -8.34
C GLN A 67 -0.58 -10.78 -9.72
N CYS A 68 -1.12 -9.57 -9.90
CA CYS A 68 -1.54 -9.08 -11.22
C CYS A 68 -0.37 -9.06 -12.22
N LYS A 69 0.84 -8.68 -11.78
CA LYS A 69 2.05 -8.73 -12.62
C LYS A 69 2.41 -10.14 -13.07
N LYS A 70 2.31 -11.13 -12.18
CA LYS A 70 2.55 -12.54 -12.54
C LYS A 70 1.57 -13.02 -13.59
N ILE A 71 0.28 -12.73 -13.42
CA ILE A 71 -0.77 -13.11 -14.37
C ILE A 71 -0.55 -12.48 -15.75
N LEU A 72 -0.08 -11.22 -15.80
CA LEU A 72 0.22 -10.55 -17.07
C LEU A 72 1.38 -11.22 -17.82
N LEU A 73 2.46 -11.59 -17.11
CA LEU A 73 3.59 -12.30 -17.71
C LEU A 73 3.17 -13.66 -18.27
N GLU A 74 2.33 -14.41 -17.54
CA GLU A 74 1.80 -15.69 -18.03
C GLU A 74 0.90 -15.56 -19.26
N ILE A 75 0.29 -14.39 -19.48
CA ILE A 75 -0.54 -14.12 -20.68
C ILE A 75 0.38 -13.78 -21.87
N GLU A 76 1.40 -12.95 -21.66
CA GLU A 76 2.41 -12.63 -22.69
C GLU A 76 3.14 -13.90 -23.17
N GLU A 77 3.59 -14.77 -22.25
CA GLU A 77 4.28 -16.02 -22.60
C GLU A 77 3.38 -17.05 -23.34
N LYS A 78 2.06 -16.93 -23.26
CA LYS A 78 1.11 -17.82 -23.97
C LYS A 78 0.67 -17.27 -25.32
N GLU A 79 0.90 -15.98 -25.57
CA GLU A 79 0.60 -15.33 -26.85
C GLU A 79 1.81 -15.37 -27.82
N GLU A 80 3.01 -15.78 -27.35
CA GLU A 80 4.17 -16.21 -28.16
C GLU A 80 4.09 -17.69 -28.58
#